data_AF-A0A9D6EGT8-F1
#
_entry.id   AF-A0A9D6EGT8-F1
#
_cell.length_a   1.000
_cell.length_b   1.000
_cell.length_c   1.000
_cell.angle_alpha   90.00
_cell.angle_beta   90.00
_cell.angle_gamma   90.00
#
_symmetry.space_group_name_H-M   'P 1'
#
loop_
_entity.id
_entity.type
_entity.pdbx_description
1 polymer ?
#
loop_
_entity_poly.entity_id
_entity_poly.type
_entity_poly.pdbx_seq_one_letter_code
_entity_poly.pdbx_strand_id
1 'polypeptide(L)'
;MHTKNYTFHISGTHCPSCKIFIEDTLNQQIGIQQTYVDLKHEIISIETTLDESQHQLAEILTEKIKRNGYFLSVEKKAKTNSANGVIWRALPIGLALLGLFFIIQKSGVLNFGLGGTVTPITSFIIGLVASVSSCLAMVGGLVLSLSATVSQDKISDVKPMMLFHGGRLISFAVFGGLLGAIGGAIGISFTITAILGIIASVVMIVLGLNLVGVFKNNLIALPSGVFSFFRQMEHKTIAPLLIGVGTFFLPCGFTQAMQVAALASGSFFSGSLIMTVFALGTLPMLALLSFGSASFAGSKYAPLFFKSAGVLVIGLGVFAFLAGLAGLGIIDPLFNI
;
A
#
# COMPACT_ATOMS: atom_id res chain seq x y z
N MET A 1 -12.33 5.58 41.53
CA MET A 1 -10.94 5.29 41.11
C MET A 1 -10.36 6.57 40.55
N HIS A 2 -9.24 7.07 41.07
CA HIS A 2 -8.58 8.25 40.51
C HIS A 2 -7.83 7.86 39.23
N THR A 3 -8.21 8.44 38.10
CA THR A 3 -7.45 8.33 36.85
C THR A 3 -6.32 9.36 36.83
N LYS A 4 -5.14 8.92 36.36
CA LYS A 4 -3.95 9.76 36.15
C LYS A 4 -3.65 9.83 34.66
N ASN A 5 -3.24 11.00 34.20
CA ASN A 5 -2.82 11.23 32.82
C ASN A 5 -1.30 11.35 32.75
N TYR A 6 -0.68 10.46 31.99
CA TYR A 6 0.75 10.51 31.68
C TYR A 6 0.96 10.85 30.21
N THR A 7 2.02 11.62 29.93
CA THR A 7 2.47 11.88 28.56
C THR A 7 3.87 11.31 28.38
N PHE A 8 4.07 10.57 27.29
CA PHE A 8 5.36 9.99 26.91
C PHE A 8 5.73 10.40 25.50
N HIS A 9 7.03 10.39 25.20
CA HIS A 9 7.56 10.47 23.85
C HIS A 9 7.63 9.09 23.21
N ILE A 10 7.13 8.98 21.99
CA ILE A 10 7.07 7.73 21.24
C ILE A 10 8.02 7.74 20.05
N SER A 11 8.80 6.68 19.89
CA SER A 11 9.76 6.48 18.79
C SER A 11 9.42 5.22 17.99
N GLY A 12 9.81 5.18 16.72
CA GLY A 12 9.55 4.05 15.81
C GLY A 12 8.26 4.18 14.98
N THR A 13 7.52 5.29 15.13
CA THR A 13 6.33 5.56 14.31
C THR A 13 6.74 6.03 12.92
N HIS A 14 6.35 5.27 11.90
CA HIS A 14 6.70 5.52 10.50
C HIS A 14 5.49 5.62 9.57
N CYS A 15 4.29 5.43 10.12
CA CYS A 15 3.06 5.25 9.37
C CYS A 15 1.83 5.67 10.19
N PRO A 16 0.73 6.12 9.55
CA PRO A 16 -0.54 6.34 10.25
C PRO A 16 -1.07 5.08 10.94
N SER A 17 -0.83 3.90 10.37
CA SER A 17 -1.21 2.61 10.97
C SER A 17 -0.49 2.35 12.29
N CYS A 18 0.68 2.97 12.49
CA CYS A 18 1.49 2.84 13.68
C CYS A 18 0.75 3.48 14.88
N LYS A 19 0.03 4.59 14.65
CA LYS A 19 -0.87 5.19 15.66
C LYS A 19 -1.95 4.20 16.10
N ILE A 20 -2.64 3.59 15.14
CA ILE A 20 -3.75 2.67 15.41
C ILE A 20 -3.25 1.46 16.20
N PHE A 21 -2.12 0.87 15.76
CA PHE A 21 -1.44 -0.22 16.46
C PHE A 21 -1.21 0.11 17.95
N ILE A 22 -0.61 1.29 18.19
CA ILE A 22 -0.16 1.67 19.53
C ILE A 22 -1.37 1.98 20.43
N GLU A 23 -2.37 2.70 19.91
CA GLU A 23 -3.60 3.01 20.67
C GLU A 23 -4.34 1.72 21.05
N ASP A 24 -4.57 0.80 20.11
CA ASP A 24 -5.29 -0.45 20.40
C ASP A 24 -4.51 -1.38 21.34
N THR A 25 -3.20 -1.55 21.12
CA THR A 25 -2.37 -2.43 21.96
C THR A 25 -2.34 -1.97 23.42
N LEU A 26 -2.24 -0.66 23.64
CA LEU A 26 -2.14 -0.10 24.99
C LEU A 26 -3.50 0.01 25.67
N ASN A 27 -4.58 0.29 24.92
CA ASN A 27 -5.95 0.29 25.45
C ASN A 27 -6.42 -1.10 25.93
N GLN A 28 -5.81 -2.18 25.44
CA GLN A 28 -6.11 -3.54 25.90
C GLN A 28 -5.36 -3.93 27.19
N GLN A 29 -4.44 -3.09 27.70
CA GLN A 29 -3.70 -3.40 28.92
C GLN A 29 -4.54 -3.11 30.16
N ILE A 30 -4.48 -4.02 31.13
CA ILE A 30 -5.19 -3.90 32.41
C ILE A 30 -4.75 -2.61 33.10
N GLY A 31 -5.73 -1.77 33.46
CA GLY A 31 -5.50 -0.51 34.14
C GLY A 31 -5.32 0.69 33.21
N ILE A 32 -5.25 0.51 31.89
CA ILE A 32 -5.29 1.60 30.91
C ILE A 32 -6.74 1.85 30.48
N GLN A 33 -7.19 3.09 30.62
CA GLN A 33 -8.56 3.51 30.25
C GLN A 33 -8.60 4.00 28.81
N GLN A 34 -7.63 4.86 28.46
CA GLN A 34 -7.58 5.48 27.15
C GLN A 34 -6.15 5.86 26.77
N THR A 35 -5.83 5.65 25.51
CA THR A 35 -4.55 5.96 24.89
C THR A 35 -4.82 6.82 23.66
N TYR A 36 -4.11 7.94 23.55
CA TYR A 36 -4.13 8.81 22.40
C TYR A 36 -2.72 9.07 21.89
N VAL A 37 -2.48 8.77 20.61
CA VAL A 37 -1.20 8.98 19.94
C VAL A 37 -1.29 10.19 19.02
N ASP A 38 -0.41 11.15 19.26
CA ASP A 38 -0.17 12.28 18.39
C ASP A 38 1.14 12.07 17.61
N LEU A 39 0.98 11.60 16.37
CA LEU A 39 2.09 11.38 15.44
C LEU A 39 2.82 12.68 15.05
N LYS A 40 2.14 13.83 15.10
CA LYS A 40 2.72 15.13 14.72
C LYS A 40 3.75 15.58 15.76
N HIS A 41 3.45 15.35 17.03
CA HIS A 41 4.30 15.74 18.14
C HIS A 41 5.15 14.59 18.70
N GLU A 42 4.99 13.37 18.15
CA GLU A 42 5.67 12.15 18.62
C GLU A 42 5.43 11.93 20.12
N ILE A 43 4.18 12.16 20.55
CA ILE A 43 3.74 11.98 21.93
C ILE A 43 2.57 11.01 22.01
N ILE A 44 2.47 10.37 23.17
CA ILE A 44 1.34 9.54 23.54
C ILE A 44 0.83 10.00 24.91
N SER A 45 -0.48 10.19 24.98
CA SER A 45 -1.20 10.52 26.22
C SER A 45 -1.94 9.28 26.68
N ILE A 46 -1.72 8.87 27.93
CA ILE A 46 -2.25 7.64 28.51
C ILE A 46 -3.01 7.99 29.78
N GLU A 47 -4.29 7.69 29.79
CA GLU A 47 -5.15 7.72 30.97
C GLU A 47 -5.14 6.33 31.62
N THR A 48 -4.73 6.26 32.88
CA THR A 48 -4.52 5.00 33.60
C THR A 48 -4.98 5.10 35.05
N THR A 49 -5.40 3.97 35.61
CA THR A 49 -5.68 3.81 37.05
C THR A 49 -4.51 3.16 37.80
N LEU A 50 -3.42 2.82 37.10
CA LEU A 50 -2.21 2.24 37.70
C LEU A 50 -1.44 3.30 38.48
N ASP A 51 -0.98 2.94 39.68
CA ASP A 51 -0.21 3.82 40.56
C ASP A 51 1.30 3.54 40.45
N GLU A 52 1.82 3.69 39.22
CA GLU A 52 3.22 3.46 38.90
C GLU A 52 3.95 4.78 38.61
N SER A 53 5.27 4.80 38.82
CA SER A 53 6.11 5.94 38.43
C SER A 53 6.15 6.09 36.91
N GLN A 54 6.30 7.32 36.41
CA GLN A 54 6.29 7.60 34.96
C GLN A 54 7.36 6.78 34.21
N HIS A 55 8.55 6.57 34.80
CA HIS A 55 9.59 5.73 34.20
C HIS A 55 9.23 4.24 34.15
N GLN A 56 8.72 3.67 35.24
CA GLN A 56 8.31 2.27 35.27
C GLN A 56 7.14 1.99 34.33
N LEU A 57 6.17 2.90 34.27
CA LEU A 57 5.04 2.79 33.36
C LEU A 57 5.52 2.84 31.90
N ALA A 58 6.46 3.72 31.56
CA ALA A 58 7.06 3.76 30.22
C ALA A 58 7.74 2.43 29.86
N GLU A 59 8.45 1.80 30.80
CA GLU A 59 9.16 0.53 30.59
C GLU A 59 8.19 -0.64 30.40
N ILE A 60 7.18 -0.76 31.27
CA ILE A 60 6.12 -1.79 31.20
C ILE A 60 5.39 -1.72 29.85
N LEU A 61 4.96 -0.52 29.46
CA LEU A 61 4.24 -0.32 28.22
C LEU A 61 5.15 -0.47 27.00
N THR A 62 6.43 -0.06 27.11
CA THR A 62 7.43 -0.31 26.06
C THR A 62 7.57 -1.80 25.82
N GLU A 63 7.67 -2.65 26.84
CA GLU A 63 7.79 -4.11 26.65
C GLU A 63 6.61 -4.71 25.85
N LYS A 64 5.41 -4.09 25.89
CA LYS A 64 4.26 -4.52 25.09
C LYS A 64 4.39 -4.17 23.61
N ILE A 65 5.02 -3.05 23.28
CA ILE A 65 5.09 -2.53 21.90
C ILE A 65 6.49 -2.64 21.27
N LYS A 66 7.52 -2.97 22.05
CA LYS A 66 8.93 -3.07 21.66
C LYS A 66 9.19 -4.14 20.60
N ARG A 67 8.45 -5.25 20.63
CA ARG A 67 8.51 -6.29 19.57
C ARG A 67 8.15 -5.74 18.19
N ASN A 68 7.41 -4.63 18.14
CA ASN A 68 6.97 -3.97 16.92
C ASN A 68 7.81 -2.72 16.60
N GLY A 69 8.96 -2.56 17.29
CA GLY A 69 9.91 -1.48 17.04
C GLY A 69 9.53 -0.14 17.67
N TYR A 70 8.50 -0.09 18.52
CA TYR A 70 8.08 1.13 19.21
C TYR A 70 8.69 1.24 20.59
N PHE A 71 9.03 2.46 21.00
CA PHE A 71 9.62 2.74 22.30
C PHE A 71 8.95 3.95 22.95
N LEU A 72 8.62 3.84 24.23
CA LEU A 72 8.19 4.97 25.05
C LEU A 72 9.36 5.50 25.87
N SER A 73 9.41 6.82 26.02
CA SER A 73 10.42 7.50 26.82
C SER A 73 9.78 8.69 27.54
N VAL A 74 10.24 8.94 28.78
CA VAL A 74 9.78 10.09 29.58
C VAL A 74 10.36 11.40 29.03
N GLU A 75 11.62 11.35 28.62
CA GLU A 75 12.32 12.48 28.00
C GLU A 75 12.31 12.37 26.49
N LYS A 76 12.21 13.52 25.82
CA LYS A 76 12.35 13.60 24.37
C LYS A 76 13.77 13.22 23.97
N LYS A 77 13.99 11.98 23.52
CA LYS A 77 15.25 11.63 22.85
C LYS A 77 15.42 12.58 21.66
N ALA A 78 16.52 13.33 21.66
CA ALA A 78 16.83 14.30 20.61
C ALA A 78 16.70 13.64 19.24
N LYS A 79 15.94 14.27 18.33
CA LYS A 79 15.80 13.85 16.93
C LYS A 79 17.19 13.67 16.34
N THR A 80 17.65 12.42 16.20
CA THR A 80 18.73 12.15 15.26
C THR A 80 18.17 12.49 13.88
N ASN A 81 18.98 13.12 13.03
CA ASN A 81 18.65 13.55 11.66
C ASN A 81 18.32 12.38 10.68
N SER A 82 17.77 11.28 11.19
CA SER A 82 17.55 9.99 10.53
C SER A 82 16.51 10.06 9.39
N ALA A 83 15.42 10.83 9.53
CA ALA A 83 14.38 10.89 8.50
C ALA A 83 14.89 11.43 7.15
N ASN A 84 15.78 12.43 7.19
CA ASN A 84 16.46 12.96 6.01
C ASN A 84 17.56 12.02 5.52
N GLY A 85 18.29 11.35 6.42
CA GLY A 85 19.31 10.37 6.03
C GLY A 85 18.74 9.16 5.26
N VAL A 86 17.54 8.69 5.61
CA VAL A 86 16.90 7.56 4.91
C VAL A 86 16.43 7.94 3.51
N ILE A 87 15.89 9.16 3.29
CA ILE A 87 15.44 9.56 1.94
C ILE A 87 16.62 9.71 0.97
N TRP A 88 17.75 10.24 1.45
CA TRP A 88 18.99 10.32 0.66
C TRP A 88 19.56 8.95 0.27
N ARG A 89 19.31 7.91 1.07
CA ARG A 89 19.64 6.52 0.73
C ARG A 89 18.60 5.86 -0.17
N ALA A 90 17.32 6.21 -0.02
CA ALA A 90 16.22 5.66 -0.80
C ALA A 90 16.19 6.20 -2.24
N LEU A 91 16.53 7.47 -2.43
CA LEU A 91 16.53 8.14 -3.73
C LEU A 91 17.37 7.40 -4.80
N PRO A 92 18.66 7.06 -4.57
CA PRO A 92 19.44 6.35 -5.57
C PRO A 92 18.90 4.94 -5.86
N ILE A 93 18.35 4.24 -4.85
CA ILE A 93 17.74 2.91 -5.03
C ILE A 93 16.50 3.03 -5.93
N GLY A 94 15.60 3.97 -5.62
CA GLY A 94 14.40 4.21 -6.41
C GLY A 94 14.72 4.64 -7.85
N LEU A 95 15.69 5.54 -8.03
CA LEU A 95 16.14 5.98 -9.34
C LEU A 95 16.82 4.85 -10.13
N ALA A 96 17.60 3.99 -9.48
CA ALA A 96 18.22 2.83 -10.13
C ALA A 96 17.16 1.83 -10.61
N LEU A 97 16.14 1.54 -9.79
CA LEU A 97 15.02 0.67 -10.18
C LEU A 97 14.22 1.27 -11.33
N LEU A 98 14.00 2.59 -11.31
CA LEU A 98 13.32 3.31 -12.39
C LEU A 98 14.15 3.31 -13.68
N GLY A 99 15.45 3.53 -13.60
CA GLY A 99 16.37 3.43 -14.73
C GLY A 99 16.38 2.01 -15.32
N LEU A 100 16.44 0.98 -14.47
CA LEU A 100 16.34 -0.41 -14.88
C LEU A 100 15.01 -0.70 -15.60
N PHE A 101 13.89 -0.20 -15.07
CA PHE A 101 12.59 -0.32 -15.71
C PHE A 101 12.61 0.25 -17.14
N PHE A 102 13.13 1.46 -17.33
CA PHE A 102 13.22 2.07 -18.66
C PHE A 102 14.19 1.34 -19.59
N ILE A 103 15.29 0.80 -19.09
CA ILE A 103 16.21 -0.03 -19.87
C ILE A 103 15.50 -1.29 -20.38
N ILE A 104 14.75 -1.97 -19.50
CA ILE A 104 13.97 -3.17 -19.84
C ILE A 104 12.81 -2.85 -20.79
N GLN A 105 12.19 -1.67 -20.67
CA GLN A 105 11.16 -1.22 -21.61
C GLN A 105 11.76 -0.94 -22.99
N LYS A 106 12.88 -0.23 -23.04
CA LYS A 106 13.58 0.13 -24.29
C LYS A 106 14.18 -1.08 -25.01
N SER A 107 14.54 -2.14 -24.29
CA SER A 107 15.01 -3.39 -24.89
C SER A 107 13.92 -4.17 -25.63
N GLY A 108 12.64 -3.76 -25.51
CA GLY A 108 11.52 -4.42 -26.16
C GLY A 108 11.18 -5.79 -25.54
N VAL A 109 11.85 -6.19 -24.46
CA VAL A 109 11.58 -7.44 -23.74
C VAL A 109 10.19 -7.42 -23.10
N LEU A 110 9.70 -6.25 -22.68
CA LEU A 110 8.31 -6.11 -22.23
C LEU A 110 7.31 -6.18 -23.40
N ASN A 111 7.72 -5.78 -24.61
CA ASN A 111 6.90 -5.86 -25.81
C ASN A 111 6.79 -7.30 -26.35
N PHE A 112 7.70 -8.20 -25.93
CA PHE A 112 7.63 -9.64 -26.16
C PHE A 112 6.39 -10.22 -25.43
N GLY A 113 5.28 -10.33 -26.16
CA GLY A 113 3.98 -10.80 -25.64
C GLY A 113 2.91 -9.71 -25.46
N LEU A 114 3.25 -8.42 -25.58
CA LEU A 114 2.30 -7.29 -25.61
C LEU A 114 1.90 -6.88 -27.04
N GLY A 115 2.69 -7.22 -28.05
CA GLY A 115 2.36 -7.02 -29.47
C GLY A 115 1.44 -8.09 -30.08
N GLY A 116 1.00 -9.05 -29.28
CA GLY A 116 0.08 -10.13 -29.66
C GLY A 116 -1.25 -10.06 -28.90
N THR A 117 -2.21 -10.90 -29.27
CA THR A 117 -3.49 -10.99 -28.55
C THR A 117 -3.25 -11.30 -27.06
N VAL A 118 -3.89 -10.53 -26.17
CA VAL A 118 -3.78 -10.77 -24.72
C VAL A 118 -4.44 -12.11 -24.40
N THR A 119 -3.63 -13.11 -24.09
CA THR A 119 -4.07 -14.46 -23.74
C THR A 119 -4.04 -14.65 -22.22
N PRO A 120 -4.65 -15.73 -21.70
CA PRO A 120 -4.51 -16.08 -20.28
C PRO A 120 -3.04 -16.27 -19.88
N ILE A 121 -2.24 -16.91 -20.73
CA ILE A 121 -0.82 -17.18 -20.46
C ILE A 121 -0.03 -15.87 -20.35
N THR A 122 -0.20 -14.95 -21.29
CA THR A 122 0.49 -13.65 -21.23
C THR A 122 0.01 -12.84 -20.02
N SER A 123 -1.28 -12.90 -19.69
CA SER A 123 -1.84 -12.24 -18.49
C SER A 123 -1.20 -12.76 -17.21
N PHE A 124 -0.97 -14.08 -17.11
CA PHE A 124 -0.29 -14.70 -15.95
C PHE A 124 1.16 -14.25 -15.83
N ILE A 125 1.91 -14.27 -16.94
CA ILE A 125 3.31 -13.83 -17.00
C ILE A 125 3.42 -12.34 -16.62
N ILE A 126 2.54 -11.50 -17.16
CA ILE A 126 2.46 -10.08 -16.80
C ILE A 126 2.17 -9.93 -15.30
N GLY A 127 1.31 -10.78 -14.73
CA GLY A 127 1.06 -10.87 -13.31
C GLY A 127 2.32 -11.19 -12.50
N LEU A 128 3.10 -12.19 -12.90
CA LEU A 128 4.36 -12.54 -12.24
C LEU A 128 5.35 -11.38 -12.28
N VAL A 129 5.54 -10.75 -13.44
CA VAL A 129 6.43 -9.59 -13.60
C VAL A 129 5.95 -8.40 -12.78
N ALA A 130 4.65 -8.11 -12.79
CA ALA A 130 4.05 -7.03 -12.01
C ALA A 130 4.29 -7.23 -10.51
N SER A 131 4.23 -8.49 -10.05
CA SER A 131 4.41 -8.86 -8.65
C SER A 131 5.81 -8.65 -8.11
N VAL A 132 6.83 -8.53 -8.97
CA VAL A 132 8.22 -8.21 -8.58
C VAL A 132 8.63 -6.78 -8.92
N SER A 133 7.69 -5.97 -9.42
CA SER A 133 7.93 -4.59 -9.89
C SER A 133 7.22 -3.57 -9.00
N SER A 134 6.67 -2.50 -9.58
CA SER A 134 6.00 -1.41 -8.86
C SER A 134 4.70 -1.81 -8.16
N CYS A 135 4.01 -2.85 -8.62
CA CYS A 135 2.83 -3.32 -7.90
C CYS A 135 3.21 -3.99 -6.56
N LEU A 136 4.45 -4.49 -6.42
CA LEU A 136 4.98 -4.99 -5.13
C LEU A 136 5.12 -3.87 -4.11
N ALA A 137 5.56 -2.69 -4.54
CA ALA A 137 5.68 -1.52 -3.68
C ALA A 137 4.33 -1.11 -3.06
N MET A 138 3.28 -1.06 -3.88
CA MET A 138 1.94 -0.65 -3.43
C MET A 138 1.20 -1.78 -2.70
N VAL A 139 1.01 -2.91 -3.37
CA VAL A 139 0.23 -4.04 -2.85
C VAL A 139 0.99 -4.79 -1.76
N GLY A 140 2.31 -4.94 -1.91
CA GLY A 140 3.15 -5.49 -0.85
C GLY A 140 3.14 -4.59 0.39
N GLY A 141 3.19 -3.26 0.23
CA GLY A 141 3.05 -2.33 1.36
C GLY A 141 1.72 -2.46 2.13
N LEU A 142 0.61 -2.66 1.40
CA LEU A 142 -0.70 -2.96 1.98
C LEU A 142 -0.71 -4.30 2.71
N VAL A 143 -0.16 -5.35 2.10
CA VAL A 143 -0.03 -6.69 2.71
C VAL A 143 0.82 -6.65 3.98
N LEU A 144 1.94 -5.94 3.95
CA LEU A 144 2.81 -5.73 5.12
C LEU A 144 2.10 -4.98 6.24
N SER A 145 1.34 -3.92 5.90
CA SER A 145 0.56 -3.15 6.88
C SER A 145 -0.56 -3.99 7.50
N LEU A 146 -1.22 -4.82 6.69
CA LEU A 146 -2.27 -5.74 7.14
C LEU A 146 -1.69 -6.86 8.01
N SER A 147 -0.55 -7.43 7.62
CA SER A 147 0.17 -8.47 8.39
C SER A 147 0.62 -7.96 9.76
N ALA A 148 1.13 -6.71 9.83
CA ALA A 148 1.46 -6.07 11.11
C ALA A 148 0.24 -5.80 12.02
N THR A 149 -0.95 -5.65 11.43
CA THR A 149 -2.21 -5.48 12.18
C THR A 149 -2.75 -6.82 12.68
N VAL A 150 -2.62 -7.88 11.88
CA VAL A 150 -3.17 -9.22 12.15
C VAL A 150 -2.31 -10.04 13.13
N SER A 151 -0.98 -9.90 13.08
CA SER A 151 -0.04 -10.66 13.93
C SER A 151 -0.15 -10.36 15.44
N GLN A 152 -0.99 -9.40 15.83
CA GLN A 152 -1.28 -9.04 17.22
C GLN A 152 -2.24 -10.03 17.90
N ASP A 153 -3.07 -10.73 17.14
CA ASP A 153 -4.07 -11.67 17.65
C ASP A 153 -3.59 -13.11 17.44
N LYS A 154 -3.59 -13.93 18.49
CA LYS A 154 -3.11 -15.34 18.48
C LYS A 154 -3.87 -16.33 17.55
N ILE A 155 -4.64 -15.83 16.58
CA ILE A 155 -5.31 -16.61 15.54
C ILE A 155 -4.39 -16.68 14.32
N SER A 156 -4.34 -17.81 13.63
CA SER A 156 -3.46 -18.01 12.48
C SER A 156 -3.57 -16.86 11.46
N ASP A 157 -2.43 -16.26 11.13
CA ASP A 157 -2.24 -15.18 10.14
C ASP A 157 -2.84 -15.50 8.75
N VAL A 158 -3.25 -16.75 8.56
CA VAL A 158 -3.83 -17.32 7.34
C VAL A 158 -5.22 -16.77 7.02
N LYS A 159 -6.15 -16.64 7.98
CA LYS A 159 -7.54 -16.28 7.66
C LYS A 159 -7.66 -14.87 7.06
N PRO A 160 -7.08 -13.81 7.64
CA PRO A 160 -7.14 -12.47 7.04
C PRO A 160 -6.43 -12.38 5.69
N MET A 161 -5.31 -13.08 5.51
CA MET A 161 -4.61 -13.10 4.22
C MET A 161 -5.38 -13.85 3.14
N MET A 162 -6.06 -14.95 3.49
CA MET A 162 -6.98 -15.64 2.58
C MET A 162 -8.15 -14.74 2.16
N LEU A 163 -8.70 -13.95 3.10
CA LEU A 163 -9.78 -13.00 2.79
C LEU A 163 -9.29 -11.85 1.89
N PHE A 164 -8.08 -11.33 2.12
CA PHE A 164 -7.48 -10.33 1.25
C PHE A 164 -7.27 -10.85 -0.18
N HIS A 165 -6.61 -12.01 -0.34
CA HIS A 165 -6.35 -12.59 -1.66
C HIS A 165 -7.64 -13.06 -2.35
N GLY A 166 -8.59 -13.60 -1.58
CA GLY A 166 -9.91 -13.98 -2.08
C GLY A 166 -10.71 -12.78 -2.57
N GLY A 167 -10.78 -11.71 -1.77
CA GLY A 167 -11.44 -10.46 -2.16
C GLY A 167 -10.84 -9.85 -3.41
N ARG A 168 -9.51 -9.89 -3.53
CA ARG A 168 -8.79 -9.46 -4.72
C ARG A 168 -9.11 -10.31 -5.95
N LEU A 169 -9.09 -11.64 -5.83
CA LEU A 169 -9.34 -12.51 -6.97
C LEU A 169 -10.77 -12.34 -7.50
N ILE A 170 -11.74 -12.27 -6.59
CA ILE A 170 -13.16 -12.05 -6.91
C ILE A 170 -13.36 -10.66 -7.53
N SER A 171 -12.77 -9.60 -6.97
CA SER A 171 -12.94 -8.26 -7.51
C SER A 171 -12.31 -8.12 -8.90
N PHE A 172 -11.15 -8.73 -9.13
CA PHE A 172 -10.50 -8.73 -10.45
C PHE A 172 -11.34 -9.49 -11.48
N ALA A 173 -11.94 -10.62 -11.12
CA ALA A 173 -12.87 -11.34 -11.99
C ALA A 173 -14.09 -10.47 -12.33
N VAL A 174 -14.81 -9.99 -11.32
CA VAL A 174 -16.07 -9.25 -11.49
C VAL A 174 -15.85 -7.93 -12.22
N PHE A 175 -14.93 -7.08 -11.75
CA PHE A 175 -14.68 -5.79 -12.37
C PHE A 175 -13.96 -5.93 -13.72
N GLY A 176 -13.11 -6.95 -13.91
CA GLY A 176 -12.56 -7.28 -15.22
C GLY A 176 -13.63 -7.66 -16.23
N GLY A 177 -14.61 -8.46 -15.81
CA GLY A 177 -15.76 -8.79 -16.64
C GLY A 177 -16.64 -7.59 -16.95
N LEU A 178 -16.91 -6.74 -15.95
CA LEU A 178 -17.65 -5.50 -16.17
C LEU A 178 -16.94 -4.61 -17.19
N LEU A 179 -15.61 -4.45 -17.09
CA LEU A 179 -14.83 -3.72 -18.10
C LEU A 179 -14.98 -4.36 -19.48
N GLY A 180 -14.84 -5.68 -19.62
CA GLY A 180 -15.02 -6.35 -20.91
C GLY A 180 -16.42 -6.18 -21.49
N ALA A 181 -17.46 -6.28 -20.67
CA ALA A 181 -18.84 -6.04 -21.07
C ALA A 181 -19.07 -4.59 -21.53
N ILE A 182 -18.54 -3.62 -20.78
CA ILE A 182 -18.57 -2.21 -21.14
C ILE A 182 -17.88 -2.02 -22.50
N GLY A 183 -16.67 -2.56 -22.69
CA GLY A 183 -15.94 -2.43 -23.95
C GLY A 183 -16.67 -3.01 -25.16
N GLY A 184 -17.44 -4.08 -24.96
CA GLY A 184 -18.32 -4.65 -25.99
C GLY A 184 -19.54 -3.80 -26.32
N ALA A 185 -20.05 -3.03 -25.35
CA ALA A 185 -21.26 -2.21 -25.48
C ALA A 185 -20.99 -0.79 -26.02
N ILE A 186 -19.94 -0.12 -25.53
CA ILE A 186 -19.65 1.28 -25.87
C ILE A 186 -18.46 1.46 -26.83
N GLY A 187 -17.71 0.40 -27.11
CA GLY A 187 -16.43 0.49 -27.81
C GLY A 187 -15.35 1.19 -26.98
N ILE A 188 -14.11 1.12 -27.44
CA ILE A 188 -12.97 1.72 -26.74
C ILE A 188 -12.76 3.13 -27.30
N SER A 189 -13.19 4.15 -26.56
CA SER A 189 -12.77 5.53 -26.86
C SER A 189 -11.37 5.76 -26.29
N PHE A 190 -10.41 5.98 -27.19
CA PHE A 190 -9.04 6.32 -26.81
C PHE A 190 -8.98 7.55 -25.88
N THR A 191 -9.81 8.57 -26.13
CA THR A 191 -9.89 9.78 -25.30
C THR A 191 -10.32 9.46 -23.87
N ILE A 192 -11.33 8.59 -23.68
CA ILE A 192 -11.80 8.19 -22.35
C ILE A 192 -10.69 7.44 -21.60
N THR A 193 -10.05 6.49 -22.27
CA THR A 193 -8.93 5.71 -21.68
C THR A 193 -7.77 6.61 -21.27
N ALA A 194 -7.43 7.60 -22.11
CA ALA A 194 -6.37 8.56 -21.81
C ALA A 194 -6.71 9.47 -20.62
N ILE A 195 -7.94 10.01 -20.55
CA ILE A 195 -8.40 10.84 -19.41
C ILE A 195 -8.38 10.03 -18.11
N LEU A 196 -8.90 8.80 -18.12
CA LEU A 196 -8.88 7.93 -16.94
C LEU A 196 -7.44 7.58 -16.51
N GLY A 197 -6.54 7.34 -17.47
CA GLY A 197 -5.11 7.13 -17.21
C GLY A 197 -4.44 8.35 -16.58
N ILE A 198 -4.78 9.56 -17.02
CA ILE A 198 -4.30 10.82 -16.43
C ILE A 198 -4.80 10.95 -14.99
N ILE A 199 -6.08 10.71 -14.72
CA ILE A 199 -6.62 10.77 -13.35
C ILE A 199 -5.91 9.74 -12.46
N ALA A 200 -5.76 8.51 -12.94
CA ALA A 200 -5.12 7.44 -12.17
C ALA A 200 -3.63 7.74 -11.90
N SER A 201 -2.90 8.31 -12.86
CA SER A 201 -1.50 8.71 -12.69
C SER A 201 -1.31 9.85 -11.69
N VAL A 202 -2.22 10.83 -11.64
CA VAL A 202 -2.23 11.85 -10.58
C VAL A 202 -2.37 11.19 -9.20
N VAL A 203 -3.28 10.22 -9.06
CA VAL A 203 -3.44 9.46 -7.80
C VAL A 203 -2.16 8.68 -7.46
N MET A 204 -1.47 8.07 -8.45
CA MET A 204 -0.16 7.43 -8.21
C MET A 204 0.86 8.41 -7.64
N ILE A 205 0.97 9.60 -8.23
CA ILE A 205 1.95 10.61 -7.81
C ILE A 205 1.66 11.03 -6.37
N VAL A 206 0.40 11.28 -6.02
CA VAL A 206 0.01 11.64 -4.64
C VAL A 206 0.34 10.51 -3.66
N LEU A 207 0.03 9.25 -4.01
CA LEU A 207 0.36 8.08 -3.18
C LEU A 207 1.88 7.91 -3.02
N GLY A 208 2.66 8.10 -4.09
CA GLY A 208 4.12 8.00 -4.03
C GLY A 208 4.74 9.12 -3.17
N LEU A 209 4.25 10.36 -3.29
CA LEU A 209 4.64 11.49 -2.43
C LEU A 209 4.30 11.24 -0.96
N ASN A 210 3.18 10.55 -0.71
CA ASN A 210 2.78 10.10 0.62
C ASN A 210 3.78 9.07 1.19
N LEU A 211 4.14 8.04 0.41
CA LEU A 211 5.12 7.02 0.79
C LEU A 211 6.52 7.59 1.05
N VAL A 212 6.90 8.63 0.32
CA VAL A 212 8.17 9.36 0.53
C VAL A 212 8.16 10.20 1.82
N GLY A 213 6.96 10.57 2.31
CA GLY A 213 6.78 11.41 3.49
C GLY A 213 6.89 12.92 3.21
N VAL A 214 6.59 13.36 1.98
CA VAL A 214 6.55 14.79 1.62
C VAL A 214 5.41 15.51 2.35
N PHE A 215 4.27 14.84 2.50
CA PHE A 215 3.14 15.39 3.22
C PHE A 215 3.26 15.09 4.72
N LYS A 216 3.30 16.15 5.53
CA LYS A 216 3.37 16.07 7.00
C LYS A 216 2.11 15.47 7.63
N ASN A 217 0.97 15.57 6.92
CA ASN A 217 -0.30 14.91 7.21
C ASN A 217 -0.66 14.04 5.99
N ASN A 218 -1.14 12.80 6.21
CA ASN A 218 -1.65 11.98 5.12
C ASN A 218 -2.88 12.65 4.49
N LEU A 219 -2.74 13.19 3.27
CA LEU A 219 -3.87 13.71 2.48
C LEU A 219 -4.90 12.63 2.14
N ILE A 220 -4.49 11.35 2.16
CA ILE A 220 -5.32 10.16 1.92
C ILE A 220 -5.48 9.38 3.24
N ALA A 221 -5.52 10.08 4.38
CA ALA A 221 -6.17 9.51 5.55
C ALA A 221 -7.68 9.60 5.26
N LEU A 222 -8.39 8.46 5.34
CA LEU A 222 -9.84 8.46 5.17
C LEU A 222 -10.44 9.53 6.09
N PRO A 223 -11.32 10.41 5.58
CA PRO A 223 -11.95 11.43 6.41
C PRO A 223 -12.63 10.77 7.61
N SER A 224 -12.63 11.44 8.76
CA SER A 224 -13.03 10.88 10.07
C SER A 224 -14.40 10.19 10.07
N GLY A 225 -15.34 10.63 9.21
CA GLY A 225 -16.66 10.01 9.06
C GLY A 225 -16.68 8.71 8.25
N VAL A 226 -15.83 8.57 7.23
CA VAL A 226 -15.64 7.26 6.55
C VAL A 226 -14.83 6.35 7.47
N PHE A 227 -13.86 6.90 8.18
CA PHE A 227 -13.08 6.18 9.18
C PHE A 227 -13.96 5.60 10.31
N SER A 228 -14.99 6.31 10.79
CA SER A 228 -15.91 5.76 11.80
C SER A 228 -16.81 4.63 11.27
N PHE A 229 -17.21 4.69 10.00
CA PHE A 229 -17.92 3.60 9.32
C PHE A 229 -17.04 2.34 9.19
N PHE A 230 -15.75 2.52 8.88
CA PHE A 230 -14.78 1.41 8.83
C PHE A 230 -14.34 0.92 10.22
N ARG A 231 -14.42 1.75 11.27
CA ARG A 231 -14.13 1.37 12.67
C ARG A 231 -15.20 0.45 13.28
N GLN A 232 -16.42 0.44 12.73
CA GLN A 232 -17.48 -0.51 13.10
C GLN A 232 -17.40 -1.84 12.34
N MET A 233 -16.56 -1.94 11.30
CA MET A 233 -16.37 -3.19 10.56
C MET A 233 -15.39 -4.10 11.28
N GLU A 234 -15.73 -5.39 11.35
CA GLU A 234 -14.91 -6.41 12.00
C GLU A 234 -13.50 -6.42 11.38
N HIS A 235 -12.52 -5.93 12.14
CA HIS A 235 -11.12 -5.76 11.72
C HIS A 235 -10.46 -7.05 11.21
N LYS A 236 -11.03 -8.21 11.56
CA LYS A 236 -10.46 -9.54 11.29
C LYS A 236 -10.98 -10.19 10.01
N THR A 237 -12.14 -9.75 9.50
CA THR A 237 -12.81 -10.42 8.38
C THR A 237 -13.10 -9.46 7.23
N ILE A 238 -13.76 -8.34 7.53
CA ILE A 238 -14.28 -7.44 6.50
C ILE A 238 -13.18 -6.50 6.00
N ALA A 239 -12.35 -5.97 6.89
CA ALA A 239 -11.27 -5.06 6.50
C ALA A 239 -10.26 -5.71 5.52
N PRO A 240 -9.70 -6.92 5.78
CA PRO A 240 -8.83 -7.61 4.82
C PRO A 240 -9.49 -7.80 3.45
N LEU A 241 -10.75 -8.25 3.44
CA LEU A 241 -11.54 -8.47 2.22
C LEU A 241 -11.70 -7.20 1.41
N LEU A 242 -12.13 -6.10 2.04
CA LEU A 242 -12.35 -4.81 1.38
C LEU A 242 -11.05 -4.19 0.86
N ILE A 243 -9.95 -4.34 1.61
CA ILE A 243 -8.63 -3.90 1.14
C ILE A 243 -8.24 -4.71 -0.11
N GLY A 244 -8.47 -6.03 -0.09
CA GLY A 244 -8.28 -6.91 -1.26
C GLY A 244 -9.10 -6.46 -2.46
N VAL A 245 -10.39 -6.19 -2.28
CA VAL A 245 -11.29 -5.65 -3.32
C VAL A 245 -10.74 -4.34 -3.86
N GLY A 246 -10.34 -3.43 -2.97
CA GLY A 246 -9.79 -2.11 -3.29
C GLY A 246 -8.53 -2.15 -4.15
N THR A 247 -7.77 -3.26 -4.14
CA THR A 247 -6.55 -3.39 -4.96
C THR A 247 -6.80 -3.28 -6.46
N PHE A 248 -8.02 -3.55 -6.93
CA PHE A 248 -8.39 -3.36 -8.34
C PHE A 248 -8.31 -1.89 -8.75
N PHE A 249 -8.66 -0.97 -7.84
CA PHE A 249 -8.68 0.47 -8.10
C PHE A 249 -7.34 1.14 -7.82
N LEU A 250 -6.33 0.39 -7.39
CA LEU A 250 -5.01 0.94 -7.18
C LEU A 250 -4.38 1.29 -8.52
N PRO A 251 -3.90 2.53 -8.68
CA PRO A 251 -3.25 2.90 -9.92
C PRO A 251 -1.85 2.28 -9.93
N CYS A 252 -1.73 1.12 -10.59
CA CYS A 252 -0.45 0.49 -10.94
C CYS A 252 -0.41 0.32 -12.46
N GLY A 253 0.67 0.70 -13.13
CA GLY A 253 0.76 0.66 -14.59
C GLY A 253 0.42 -0.70 -15.20
N PHE A 254 0.86 -1.81 -14.58
CA PHE A 254 0.50 -3.16 -15.03
C PHE A 254 -0.98 -3.48 -14.86
N THR A 255 -1.59 -3.06 -13.76
CA THR A 255 -3.03 -3.27 -13.52
C THR A 255 -3.86 -2.43 -14.49
N GLN A 256 -3.47 -1.19 -14.76
CA GLN A 256 -4.11 -0.34 -15.76
C GLN A 256 -4.00 -0.93 -17.17
N ALA A 257 -2.82 -1.41 -17.57
CA ALA A 257 -2.65 -2.07 -18.86
C ALA A 257 -3.56 -3.29 -19.02
N MET A 258 -3.68 -4.13 -17.97
CA MET A 258 -4.58 -5.28 -17.98
C MET A 258 -6.05 -4.89 -17.90
N GLN A 259 -6.41 -3.79 -17.23
CA GLN A 259 -7.78 -3.24 -17.25
C GLN A 259 -8.16 -2.75 -18.64
N VAL A 260 -7.24 -2.09 -19.35
CA VAL A 260 -7.43 -1.70 -20.75
C VAL A 260 -7.53 -2.92 -21.65
N ALA A 261 -6.71 -3.96 -21.43
CA ALA A 261 -6.83 -5.23 -22.16
C ALA A 261 -8.17 -5.94 -21.89
N ALA A 262 -8.65 -5.92 -20.64
CA ALA A 262 -9.94 -6.48 -20.27
C ALA A 262 -11.08 -5.71 -20.94
N LEU A 263 -11.04 -4.37 -20.91
CA LEU A 263 -11.96 -3.51 -21.67
C LEU A 263 -11.91 -3.84 -23.17
N ALA A 264 -10.71 -4.01 -23.74
CA ALA A 264 -10.53 -4.31 -25.14
C ALA A 264 -11.01 -5.70 -25.57
N SER A 265 -11.16 -6.63 -24.62
CA SER A 265 -11.64 -7.98 -24.90
C SER A 265 -13.11 -8.04 -25.33
N GLY A 266 -13.88 -6.97 -25.09
CA GLY A 266 -15.24 -6.81 -25.58
C GLY A 266 -16.29 -7.79 -25.03
N SER A 267 -15.94 -8.64 -24.05
CA SER A 267 -16.90 -9.56 -23.43
C SER A 267 -16.64 -9.74 -21.94
N PHE A 268 -17.72 -9.99 -21.19
CA PHE A 268 -17.64 -10.22 -19.75
C PHE A 268 -16.71 -11.40 -19.41
N PHE A 269 -16.82 -12.49 -20.15
CA PHE A 269 -16.05 -13.70 -19.87
C PHE A 269 -14.55 -13.48 -20.11
N SER A 270 -14.17 -12.94 -21.27
CA SER A 270 -12.76 -12.67 -21.58
C SER A 270 -12.15 -11.64 -20.64
N GLY A 271 -12.87 -10.56 -20.32
CA GLY A 271 -12.40 -9.54 -19.38
C GLY A 271 -12.19 -10.08 -17.97
N SER A 272 -13.11 -10.93 -17.50
CA SER A 272 -12.99 -11.61 -16.20
C SER A 272 -11.76 -12.50 -16.17
N LEU A 273 -11.55 -13.27 -17.24
CA LEU A 273 -10.49 -14.27 -17.30
C LEU A 273 -9.10 -13.61 -17.39
N ILE A 274 -8.94 -12.56 -18.20
CA ILE A 274 -7.71 -11.76 -18.27
C ILE A 274 -7.32 -11.25 -16.88
N MET A 275 -8.25 -10.59 -16.18
CA MET A 275 -7.95 -9.97 -14.88
C MET A 275 -7.76 -11.00 -13.77
N THR A 276 -8.51 -12.10 -13.78
CA THR A 276 -8.35 -13.19 -12.81
C THR A 276 -6.98 -13.84 -12.97
N VAL A 277 -6.59 -14.16 -14.20
CA VAL A 277 -5.31 -14.84 -14.46
C VAL A 277 -4.12 -13.90 -14.20
N PHE A 278 -4.26 -12.60 -14.48
CA PHE A 278 -3.31 -11.60 -14.02
C PHE A 278 -3.19 -11.56 -12.49
N ALA A 279 -4.32 -11.54 -11.76
CA ALA A 279 -4.32 -11.56 -10.31
C ALA A 279 -3.65 -12.85 -9.76
N LEU A 280 -3.95 -14.01 -10.34
CA LEU A 280 -3.30 -15.29 -10.01
C LEU A 280 -1.79 -15.23 -10.24
N GLY A 281 -1.33 -14.62 -11.34
CA GLY A 281 0.10 -14.43 -11.60
C GLY A 281 0.80 -13.60 -10.52
N THR A 282 0.07 -12.70 -9.84
CA THR A 282 0.65 -11.92 -8.74
C THR A 282 0.62 -12.62 -7.37
N LEU A 283 -0.17 -13.69 -7.22
CA LEU A 283 -0.34 -14.38 -5.95
C LEU A 283 0.95 -15.01 -5.39
N PRO A 284 1.83 -15.69 -6.16
CA PRO A 284 2.99 -16.36 -5.59
C PRO A 284 3.88 -15.43 -4.77
N MET A 285 4.23 -14.26 -5.33
CA MET A 285 5.08 -13.29 -4.64
C MET A 285 4.35 -12.63 -3.47
N LEU A 286 3.05 -12.33 -3.61
CA LEU A 286 2.30 -11.69 -2.53
C LEU A 286 1.95 -12.65 -1.40
N ALA A 287 1.79 -13.94 -1.68
CA ALA A 287 1.67 -14.99 -0.67
C ALA A 287 3.00 -15.15 0.07
N LEU A 288 4.14 -15.19 -0.64
CA LEU A 288 5.47 -15.19 -0.03
C LEU A 288 5.66 -13.99 0.91
N LEU A 289 5.21 -12.80 0.50
CA LEU A 289 5.19 -11.65 1.41
C LEU A 289 4.18 -11.83 2.56
N SER A 290 2.96 -12.26 2.29
CA SER A 290 1.91 -12.41 3.33
C SER A 290 2.36 -13.31 4.48
N PHE A 291 3.10 -14.38 4.16
CA PHE A 291 3.56 -15.39 5.13
C PHE A 291 5.03 -15.25 5.54
N GLY A 292 5.85 -14.54 4.77
CA GLY A 292 7.28 -14.31 5.05
C GLY A 292 7.61 -12.95 5.69
N SER A 293 6.65 -12.01 5.73
CA SER A 293 6.91 -10.60 6.10
C SER A 293 6.73 -10.25 7.58
N ALA A 294 6.27 -11.17 8.42
CA ALA A 294 6.05 -10.89 9.85
C ALA A 294 7.32 -10.34 10.55
N SER A 295 8.51 -10.71 10.06
CA SER A 295 9.80 -10.19 10.54
C SER A 295 10.26 -8.90 9.84
N PHE A 296 9.80 -8.62 8.61
CA PHE A 296 10.27 -7.47 7.81
C PHE A 296 9.61 -6.15 8.20
N ALA A 297 8.32 -6.17 8.56
CA ALA A 297 7.56 -4.98 8.93
C ALA A 297 8.17 -4.21 10.11
N GLY A 298 8.74 -4.92 11.09
CA GLY A 298 9.44 -4.33 12.24
C GLY A 298 10.95 -4.10 12.02
N SER A 299 11.46 -4.38 10.82
CA SER A 299 12.90 -4.28 10.55
C SER A 299 13.36 -2.83 10.32
N LYS A 300 14.63 -2.55 10.61
CA LYS A 300 15.29 -1.27 10.28
C LYS A 300 15.28 -0.93 8.78
N TYR A 301 14.93 -1.88 7.91
CA TYR A 301 14.91 -1.72 6.45
C TYR A 301 13.54 -1.31 5.91
N ALA A 302 12.46 -1.45 6.69
CA ALA A 302 11.12 -1.08 6.23
C ALA A 302 11.01 0.41 5.80
N PRO A 303 11.55 1.40 6.54
CA PRO A 303 11.50 2.80 6.11
C PRO A 303 12.25 3.07 4.80
N LEU A 304 13.36 2.34 4.57
CA LEU A 304 14.13 2.44 3.34
C LEU A 304 13.35 1.85 2.15
N PHE A 305 12.70 0.69 2.36
CA PHE A 305 11.87 0.04 1.36
C PHE A 305 10.69 0.93 0.93
N PHE A 306 9.89 1.42 1.87
CA PHE A 306 8.72 2.26 1.57
C PHE A 306 9.08 3.57 0.87
N LYS A 307 10.18 4.23 1.28
CA LYS A 307 10.65 5.45 0.61
C LYS A 307 11.19 5.17 -0.80
N SER A 308 11.90 4.07 -1.01
CA SER A 308 12.41 3.69 -2.34
C SER A 308 11.26 3.32 -3.28
N ALA A 309 10.28 2.57 -2.76
CA ALA A 309 9.01 2.28 -3.40
C ALA A 309 8.25 3.56 -3.80
N GLY A 310 8.17 4.53 -2.89
CA GLY A 310 7.54 5.83 -3.16
C GLY A 310 8.19 6.58 -4.31
N VAL A 311 9.52 6.65 -4.36
CA VAL A 311 10.28 7.27 -5.47
C VAL A 311 9.96 6.58 -6.81
N LEU A 312 9.97 5.24 -6.84
CA LEU A 312 9.62 4.48 -8.03
C LEU A 312 8.18 4.75 -8.49
N VAL A 313 7.22 4.76 -7.56
CA VAL A 313 5.80 5.03 -7.83
C VAL A 313 5.59 6.44 -8.38
N ILE A 314 6.25 7.46 -7.81
CA ILE A 314 6.20 8.83 -8.33
C ILE A 314 6.68 8.85 -9.78
N GLY A 315 7.84 8.26 -10.06
CA GLY A 315 8.41 8.30 -11.39
C GLY A 315 7.56 7.55 -12.44
N LEU A 316 6.97 6.41 -12.08
CA LEU A 316 6.01 5.72 -12.94
C LEU A 316 4.71 6.49 -13.12
N GLY A 317 4.23 7.16 -12.07
CA GLY A 317 3.07 8.04 -12.15
C GLY A 317 3.31 9.23 -13.09
N VAL A 318 4.46 9.90 -12.97
CA VAL A 318 4.87 10.98 -13.89
C VAL A 318 4.98 10.46 -15.32
N PHE A 319 5.58 9.29 -15.53
CA PHE A 319 5.66 8.66 -16.85
C PHE A 319 4.27 8.40 -17.46
N ALA A 320 3.36 7.78 -16.70
CA ALA A 320 2.00 7.50 -17.16
C ALA A 320 1.20 8.79 -17.44
N PHE A 321 1.40 9.83 -16.63
CA PHE A 321 0.78 11.13 -16.82
C PHE A 321 1.23 11.79 -18.13
N LEU A 322 2.54 11.81 -18.38
CA LEU A 322 3.10 12.35 -19.62
C LEU A 322 2.67 11.53 -20.84
N ALA A 323 2.63 10.20 -20.74
CA ALA A 323 2.12 9.33 -21.81
C ALA A 323 0.64 9.60 -22.12
N GLY A 324 -0.19 9.85 -21.10
CA GLY A 324 -1.59 10.23 -21.27
C GLY A 324 -1.76 11.58 -21.98
N LEU A 325 -0.97 12.60 -21.60
CA LEU A 325 -0.97 13.91 -22.24
C LEU A 325 -0.51 13.84 -23.70
N ALA A 326 0.54 13.06 -23.97
CA ALA A 326 1.03 12.81 -25.33
C ALA A 326 -0.02 12.08 -26.17
N GLY A 327 -0.70 11.08 -25.57
CA GLY A 327 -1.81 10.40 -26.19
C GLY A 327 -2.92 11.36 -26.64
N LEU A 328 -3.29 12.33 -25.79
CA LEU A 328 -4.29 13.35 -26.13
C LEU A 328 -3.79 14.44 -27.11
N GLY A 329 -2.53 14.39 -27.54
CA GLY A 329 -1.95 15.39 -28.44
C GLY A 329 -1.67 16.75 -27.79
N ILE A 330 -1.61 16.81 -26.45
CA ILE A 330 -1.34 18.04 -25.70
C ILE A 330 0.16 18.36 -25.68
N ILE A 331 1.01 17.32 -25.70
CA ILE A 331 2.47 17.42 -25.73
C ILE A 331 3.03 16.43 -26.76
N ASP A 332 4.25 16.70 -27.23
CA ASP A 332 5.00 15.71 -28.01
C ASP A 332 5.39 14.50 -27.14
N PRO A 333 5.39 13.27 -27.70
CA PRO A 333 5.84 12.09 -26.98
C PRO A 333 7.32 12.23 -26.60
N LEU A 334 7.57 12.45 -25.30
CA LEU A 334 8.92 12.57 -24.73
C LEU A 334 9.70 11.24 -24.75
N PHE A 335 9.00 10.13 -24.91
CA PHE A 335 9.55 8.78 -25.00
C PHE A 335 9.01 8.11 -26.25
N ASN A 336 9.89 7.58 -27.10
CA ASN A 336 9.49 6.66 -28.17
C ASN A 336 8.99 5.38 -27.50
N ILE A 337 7.68 5.17 -27.52
CA ILE A 337 7.00 3.98 -27.02
C ILE A 337 6.95 2.93 -28.13
#